data_AF-A0AAD2FVJ3-F1
#
_entry.id   AF-A0AAD2FVJ3-F1
#
_cell.length_a   1.000
_cell.length_b   1.000
_cell.length_c   1.000
_cell.angle_alpha   90.00
_cell.angle_beta   90.00
_cell.angle_gamma   90.00
#
_symmetry.space_group_name_H-M   'P 1'
#
loop_
_entity.id
_entity.type
_entity.pdbx_description
1 polymer ?
#
loop_
_entity_poly.entity_id
_entity_poly.type
_entity_poly.pdbx_seq_one_letter_code
_entity_poly.pdbx_strand_id
1 'polypeptide(L)'
;MASLLPPITKISTKGILSSAAISSSVQAIPRGGGGTTSVDLSRLSLEFSAMSSYAVVASLLLGSGLYLFAITPLTIPDPGKGPPQDTRLSKWATALFAVMVSVNIAMSLHTVLTFNVMNLYANTALGKGMDDAYIAFWDAPFIRNLRGSAFRAFLVAIRSFKVSFLLSVFLKTNGKHKWVATALAAWLMIWSTFQMEGMIQVAGQTIFKAAKASASM
;
A
#
# COMPACT_ATOMS: atom_id res chain seq x y z
N MET A 1 -47.40 -12.19 -16.21
CA MET A 1 -46.15 -12.93 -15.94
C MET A 1 -45.25 -12.04 -15.11
N ALA A 2 -45.34 -12.18 -13.78
CA ALA A 2 -44.62 -11.37 -12.81
C ALA A 2 -43.24 -11.98 -12.55
N SER A 3 -42.19 -11.23 -12.86
CA SER A 3 -40.80 -11.63 -12.67
C SER A 3 -40.41 -11.44 -11.19
N LEU A 4 -40.31 -12.57 -10.49
CA LEU A 4 -39.66 -12.74 -9.19
C LEU A 4 -38.16 -12.40 -9.30
N LEU A 5 -37.77 -11.20 -8.86
CA LEU A 5 -36.38 -10.92 -8.51
C LEU A 5 -36.21 -11.05 -7.00
N PRO A 6 -35.21 -11.79 -6.51
CA PRO A 6 -34.95 -11.89 -5.08
C PRO A 6 -34.42 -10.57 -4.51
N PRO A 7 -34.72 -10.27 -3.23
CA PRO A 7 -34.31 -9.02 -2.59
C PRO A 7 -32.79 -8.98 -2.38
N ILE A 8 -32.19 -7.86 -2.79
CA ILE A 8 -30.80 -7.51 -2.55
C ILE A 8 -30.58 -7.41 -1.04
N THR A 9 -29.85 -8.38 -0.49
CA THR A 9 -29.42 -8.39 0.91
C THR A 9 -28.42 -7.27 1.16
N LYS A 10 -28.75 -6.38 2.10
CA LYS A 10 -27.87 -5.34 2.60
C LYS A 10 -26.67 -5.99 3.29
N ILE A 11 -25.50 -5.95 2.66
CA ILE A 11 -24.23 -6.28 3.32
C ILE A 11 -23.93 -5.15 4.30
N SER A 12 -24.18 -5.40 5.58
CA SER A 12 -23.86 -4.50 6.68
C SER A 12 -22.36 -4.50 6.91
N THR A 13 -21.67 -3.50 6.36
CA THR A 13 -20.25 -3.18 6.60
C THR A 13 -20.07 -2.61 8.03
N LYS A 14 -20.36 -3.42 9.05
CA LYS A 14 -19.97 -3.15 10.44
C LYS A 14 -18.87 -4.13 10.80
N GLY A 15 -17.62 -3.74 10.60
CA GLY A 15 -16.51 -4.51 11.18
C GLY A 15 -15.25 -4.53 10.36
N ILE A 16 -14.66 -3.38 10.06
CA ILE A 16 -13.20 -3.27 9.91
C ILE A 16 -12.83 -1.89 10.47
N LEU A 17 -11.76 -1.84 11.28
CA LEU A 17 -11.17 -0.65 11.92
C LEU A 17 -11.71 -0.31 13.32
N SER A 18 -11.61 -1.27 14.24
CA SER A 18 -11.22 -0.95 15.62
C SER A 18 -9.86 -1.62 15.89
N SER A 19 -8.79 -0.97 15.44
CA SER A 19 -7.40 -1.37 15.73
C SER A 19 -6.63 -0.27 16.47
N ALA A 20 -7.33 0.78 16.92
CA ALA A 20 -6.77 1.85 17.74
C ALA A 20 -6.98 1.55 19.23
N ALA A 21 -6.44 0.41 19.70
CA ALA A 21 -6.35 0.11 21.14
C ALA A 21 -5.30 -0.97 21.40
N ILE A 22 -4.05 -0.71 21.00
CA ILE A 22 -2.89 -1.36 21.62
C ILE A 22 -2.12 -0.25 22.32
N SER A 23 -2.72 0.27 23.38
CA SER A 23 -2.07 1.20 24.29
C SER A 23 -1.73 0.46 25.58
N SER A 24 -0.43 0.43 25.85
CA SER A 24 0.18 0.52 27.18
C SER A 24 -0.18 -0.55 28.22
N SER A 25 0.55 -1.65 28.20
CA SER A 25 0.93 -2.39 29.41
C SER A 25 2.36 -2.92 29.27
N VAL A 26 3.32 -2.00 29.08
CA VAL A 26 4.75 -2.30 29.29
C VAL A 26 4.97 -2.32 30.80
N GLN A 27 4.80 -3.48 31.42
CA GLN A 27 5.27 -3.71 32.78
C GLN A 27 6.80 -3.74 32.77
N ALA A 28 7.39 -2.86 33.57
CA ALA A 28 8.82 -2.74 33.74
C ALA A 28 9.41 -4.03 34.35
N ILE A 29 10.25 -4.73 33.59
CA ILE A 29 11.04 -5.87 34.07
C ILE A 29 12.38 -5.33 34.61
N PRO A 30 12.77 -5.62 35.88
CA PRO A 30 14.04 -5.18 36.43
C PRO A 30 15.20 -6.02 35.84
N ARG A 31 16.14 -5.33 35.17
CA ARG A 31 17.36 -5.93 34.58
C ARG A 31 18.45 -6.14 35.64
N GLY A 32 18.82 -7.40 35.88
CA GLY A 32 20.06 -7.79 36.55
C GLY A 32 21.19 -7.94 35.54
N GLY A 33 22.36 -7.38 35.85
CA GLY A 33 23.46 -7.13 34.91
C GLY A 33 24.27 -8.35 34.49
N GLY A 34 24.77 -8.28 33.25
CA GLY A 34 25.73 -9.24 32.71
C GLY A 34 25.83 -9.14 31.18
N GLY A 35 26.52 -8.11 30.67
CA GLY A 35 27.13 -8.09 29.33
C GLY A 35 26.25 -8.45 28.12
N THR A 36 24.94 -8.27 28.18
CA THR A 36 24.04 -8.47 27.04
C THR A 36 23.91 -7.16 26.27
N THR A 37 24.06 -7.23 24.94
CA THR A 37 23.69 -6.16 24.01
C THR A 37 22.27 -5.71 24.35
N SER A 38 22.16 -4.62 25.11
CA SER A 38 20.88 -4.13 25.58
C SER A 38 20.09 -3.69 24.35
N VAL A 39 19.14 -4.52 23.94
CA VAL A 39 18.20 -4.18 22.87
C VAL A 39 17.52 -2.88 23.27
N ASP A 40 17.73 -1.87 22.45
CA ASP A 40 17.19 -0.53 22.64
C ASP A 40 15.71 -0.55 22.22
N LEU A 41 14.85 -0.95 23.16
CA LEU A 41 13.40 -1.12 22.95
C LEU A 41 12.75 0.14 22.34
N SER A 42 13.31 1.32 22.62
CA SER A 42 12.87 2.58 22.03
C SER A 42 13.06 2.62 20.52
N ARG A 43 14.18 2.10 20.00
CA ARG A 43 14.42 2.00 18.55
C ARG A 43 13.49 0.99 17.89
N LEU A 44 13.24 -0.14 18.54
CA LEU A 44 12.30 -1.14 18.05
C LEU A 44 10.88 -0.59 17.98
N SER A 45 10.45 0.16 18.99
CA SER A 45 9.14 0.82 19.00
C SER A 45 8.98 1.79 17.83
N LEU A 46 10.02 2.59 17.52
CA LEU A 46 10.02 3.47 16.37
C LEU A 46 9.92 2.70 15.04
N GLU A 47 10.64 1.57 14.92
CA GLU A 47 10.58 0.73 13.73
C GLU A 47 9.19 0.10 13.54
N PHE A 48 8.56 -0.41 14.61
CA PHE A 48 7.20 -0.93 14.56
C PHE A 48 6.17 0.12 14.18
N SER A 49 6.31 1.33 14.75
CA SER A 49 5.44 2.46 14.42
C SER A 49 5.52 2.80 12.93
N ALA A 50 6.74 2.87 12.38
CA ALA A 50 6.94 3.09 10.96
C ALA A 50 6.31 1.98 10.10
N MET A 51 6.51 0.71 10.44
CA MET A 51 5.92 -0.42 9.69
C MET A 51 4.39 -0.43 9.73
N SER A 52 3.81 -0.15 10.89
CA SER A 52 2.37 -0.04 11.06
C SER A 52 1.79 1.06 10.16
N SER A 53 2.46 2.22 10.07
CA SER A 53 2.02 3.31 9.20
C SER A 53 1.94 2.90 7.72
N TYR A 54 2.91 2.12 7.23
CA TYR A 54 2.89 1.61 5.85
C TYR A 54 1.72 0.65 5.60
N ALA A 55 1.42 -0.24 6.56
CA ALA A 55 0.28 -1.13 6.46
C ALA A 55 -1.05 -0.36 6.41
N VAL A 56 -1.18 0.71 7.21
CA VAL A 56 -2.35 1.58 7.19
C VAL A 56 -2.49 2.27 5.83
N VAL A 57 -1.43 2.90 5.32
CA VAL A 57 -1.47 3.56 4.00
C VAL A 57 -1.78 2.56 2.88
N ALA A 58 -1.21 1.37 2.92
CA ALA A 58 -1.50 0.32 1.94
C ALA A 58 -2.96 -0.16 2.00
N SER A 59 -3.57 -0.22 3.19
CA SER A 59 -5.00 -0.56 3.33
C SER A 59 -5.92 0.54 2.78
N LEU A 60 -5.56 1.81 2.96
CA LEU A 60 -6.25 2.93 2.32
C LEU A 60 -6.11 2.90 0.79
N LEU A 61 -4.94 2.53 0.30
CA LEU A 61 -4.67 2.38 -1.13
C LEU A 61 -5.46 1.22 -1.75
N LEU A 62 -5.60 0.12 -1.01
CA LEU A 62 -6.46 -1.01 -1.37
C LEU A 62 -7.93 -0.59 -1.43
N GLY A 63 -8.44 0.08 -0.40
CA GLY A 63 -9.83 0.53 -0.33
C GLY A 63 -10.17 1.53 -1.44
N SER A 64 -9.30 2.51 -1.69
CA SER A 64 -9.46 3.46 -2.78
C SER A 64 -9.37 2.79 -4.17
N GLY A 65 -8.48 1.82 -4.34
CA GLY A 65 -8.39 1.02 -5.58
C GLY A 65 -9.69 0.25 -5.88
N LEU A 66 -10.27 -0.40 -4.88
CA LEU A 66 -11.55 -1.12 -5.00
C LEU A 66 -12.71 -0.16 -5.29
N TYR A 67 -12.75 0.98 -4.61
CA TYR A 67 -13.76 2.00 -4.87
C TYR A 67 -13.68 2.51 -6.31
N LEU A 68 -12.47 2.75 -6.80
CA LEU A 68 -12.21 3.25 -8.16
C LEU A 68 -12.57 2.20 -9.22
N PHE A 69 -12.39 0.92 -8.92
CA PHE A 69 -12.90 -0.19 -9.74
C PHE A 69 -14.44 -0.19 -9.81
N ALA A 70 -15.12 -0.03 -8.67
CA ALA A 70 -16.58 -0.09 -8.60
C ALA A 70 -17.28 1.06 -9.35
N ILE A 71 -16.70 2.27 -9.33
CA ILE A 71 -17.29 3.46 -9.95
C ILE A 71 -16.95 3.63 -11.44
N THR A 72 -16.08 2.80 -12.01
CA THR A 72 -15.65 2.93 -13.40
C THR A 72 -16.48 1.99 -14.26
N PRO A 73 -17.46 2.52 -15.04
CA PRO A 73 -18.30 1.68 -15.88
C PRO A 73 -17.45 1.02 -16.98
N LEU A 74 -17.39 -0.30 -16.97
CA LEU A 74 -16.82 -1.09 -18.06
C LEU A 74 -17.87 -1.20 -19.16
N THR A 75 -18.15 -0.10 -19.86
CA THR A 75 -19.12 -0.10 -20.96
C THR A 75 -18.51 -0.86 -22.14
N ILE A 76 -18.96 -2.09 -22.37
CA ILE A 76 -18.65 -2.84 -23.58
C ILE A 76 -19.44 -2.17 -24.71
N PRO A 77 -18.79 -1.62 -25.75
CA PRO A 77 -19.51 -0.98 -26.84
C PRO A 77 -20.38 -2.00 -27.55
N ASP A 78 -21.70 -1.81 -27.51
CA ASP A 78 -22.64 -2.66 -28.25
C ASP A 78 -22.34 -2.57 -29.76
N PRO A 79 -22.29 -3.70 -30.49
CA PRO A 79 -21.87 -3.75 -31.88
C PRO A 79 -22.83 -3.07 -32.89
N GLY A 80 -23.85 -2.33 -32.46
CA GLY A 80 -24.97 -1.91 -33.31
C GLY A 80 -25.23 -0.40 -33.50
N LYS A 81 -24.54 0.51 -32.82
CA LYS A 81 -24.75 1.97 -32.97
C LYS A 81 -23.44 2.70 -33.27
N GLY A 82 -23.28 3.19 -34.50
CA GLY A 82 -22.16 4.06 -34.90
C GLY A 82 -22.21 5.47 -34.25
N PRO A 83 -21.27 6.39 -34.55
CA PRO A 83 -20.11 6.29 -35.44
C PRO A 83 -18.78 6.00 -34.70
N PRO A 84 -17.73 5.59 -35.44
CA PRO A 84 -16.50 5.02 -34.93
C PRO A 84 -15.30 5.96 -35.13
N GLN A 85 -14.71 6.49 -34.07
CA GLN A 85 -13.35 7.05 -34.22
C GLN A 85 -12.46 6.91 -32.97
N ASP A 86 -13.04 6.81 -31.77
CA ASP A 86 -12.25 6.62 -30.52
C ASP A 86 -12.31 5.20 -29.93
N THR A 87 -12.92 4.23 -30.62
CA THR A 87 -13.21 2.91 -30.05
C THR A 87 -11.96 2.10 -29.73
N ARG A 88 -10.86 2.24 -30.48
CA ARG A 88 -9.61 1.47 -30.20
C ARG A 88 -8.91 1.97 -28.94
N LEU A 89 -8.69 3.28 -28.83
CA LEU A 89 -8.02 3.87 -27.68
C LEU A 89 -8.84 3.68 -26.40
N SER A 90 -10.17 3.84 -26.48
CA SER A 90 -11.04 3.61 -25.33
C SER A 90 -11.00 2.16 -24.85
N LYS A 91 -11.03 1.18 -25.76
CA LYS A 91 -10.93 -0.25 -25.41
C LYS A 91 -9.60 -0.57 -24.73
N TRP A 92 -8.50 -0.05 -25.28
CA TRP A 92 -7.16 -0.21 -24.68
C TRP A 92 -7.05 0.45 -23.32
N ALA A 93 -7.58 1.67 -23.15
CA ALA A 93 -7.58 2.37 -21.86
C ALA A 93 -8.38 1.60 -20.81
N THR A 94 -9.55 1.06 -21.15
CA THR A 94 -10.35 0.24 -20.23
C THR A 94 -9.63 -1.05 -19.83
N ALA A 95 -8.99 -1.74 -20.78
CA ALA A 95 -8.21 -2.95 -20.50
C ALA A 95 -6.99 -2.64 -19.60
N LEU A 96 -6.23 -1.59 -19.94
CA LEU A 96 -5.07 -1.16 -19.15
C LEU A 96 -5.47 -0.71 -17.75
N PHE A 97 -6.60 -0.01 -17.62
CA PHE A 97 -7.18 0.38 -16.34
C PHE A 97 -7.46 -0.84 -15.46
N ALA A 98 -8.14 -1.85 -15.99
CA ALA A 98 -8.46 -3.06 -15.24
C ALA A 98 -7.19 -3.81 -14.78
N VAL A 99 -6.17 -3.89 -15.64
CA VAL A 99 -4.88 -4.51 -15.30
C VAL A 99 -4.14 -3.71 -14.22
N MET A 100 -4.07 -2.38 -14.34
CA MET A 100 -3.37 -1.55 -13.36
C MET A 100 -4.06 -1.53 -12.00
N VAL A 101 -5.40 -1.52 -11.96
CA VAL A 101 -6.16 -1.60 -10.71
C VAL A 101 -5.99 -2.97 -10.04
N SER A 102 -6.05 -4.06 -10.80
CA SER A 102 -5.84 -5.40 -10.25
C SER A 102 -4.41 -5.59 -9.71
N VAL A 103 -3.39 -5.09 -10.40
CA VAL A 103 -2.01 -5.05 -9.89
C VAL A 103 -1.91 -4.22 -8.61
N ASN A 104 -2.55 -3.05 -8.56
CA ASN A 104 -2.57 -2.21 -7.35
C ASN A 104 -3.19 -2.95 -6.16
N ILE A 105 -4.33 -3.62 -6.35
CA ILE A 105 -5.02 -4.40 -5.32
C ILE A 105 -4.12 -5.54 -4.83
N ALA A 106 -3.51 -6.31 -5.76
CA ALA A 106 -2.64 -7.43 -5.41
C ALA A 106 -1.39 -6.98 -4.63
N MET A 107 -0.73 -5.91 -5.07
CA MET A 107 0.48 -5.39 -4.41
C MET A 107 0.17 -4.74 -3.05
N SER A 108 -0.96 -4.03 -2.94
CA SER A 108 -1.42 -3.45 -1.67
C SER A 108 -1.73 -4.55 -0.66
N LEU A 109 -2.45 -5.60 -1.09
CA LEU A 109 -2.77 -6.74 -0.24
C LEU A 109 -1.50 -7.48 0.23
N HIS A 110 -0.55 -7.73 -0.68
CA HIS A 110 0.73 -8.34 -0.33
C HIS A 110 1.50 -7.53 0.73
N THR A 111 1.51 -6.21 0.60
CA THR A 111 2.16 -5.29 1.54
C THR A 111 1.50 -5.35 2.93
N VAL A 112 0.17 -5.25 2.98
CA VAL A 112 -0.60 -5.29 4.24
C VAL A 112 -0.40 -6.62 4.96
N LEU A 113 -0.53 -7.75 4.24
CA LEU A 113 -0.36 -9.08 4.83
C LEU A 113 1.05 -9.28 5.38
N THR A 114 2.07 -8.93 4.60
CA THR A 114 3.47 -9.13 5.00
C THR A 114 3.82 -8.33 6.25
N PHE A 115 3.49 -7.04 6.31
CA PHE A 115 3.78 -6.22 7.48
C PHE A 115 2.95 -6.60 8.71
N ASN A 116 1.67 -6.96 8.53
CA ASN A 116 0.84 -7.39 9.66
C ASN A 116 1.33 -8.72 10.26
N VAL A 117 1.70 -9.68 9.42
CA VAL A 117 2.24 -10.98 9.87
C VAL A 117 3.57 -10.78 10.58
N MET A 118 4.48 -9.98 10.02
CA MET A 118 5.76 -9.66 10.69
C MET A 118 5.54 -8.99 12.05
N ASN A 119 4.64 -8.02 12.13
CA ASN A 119 4.30 -7.34 13.39
C ASN A 119 3.67 -8.28 14.41
N LEU A 120 2.81 -9.21 13.97
CA LEU A 120 2.17 -10.18 14.85
C LEU A 120 3.20 -11.13 15.49
N TYR A 121 4.12 -11.67 14.69
CA TYR A 121 5.18 -12.55 15.21
C TYR A 121 6.13 -11.81 16.13
N ALA A 122 6.50 -10.58 15.79
CA ALA A 122 7.32 -9.74 16.65
C ALA A 122 6.66 -9.47 18.01
N ASN A 123 5.40 -9.03 18.01
CA ASN A 123 4.65 -8.77 19.25
C ASN A 123 4.47 -10.04 20.08
N THR A 124 4.35 -11.20 19.43
CA THR A 124 4.25 -12.48 20.14
C THR A 124 5.57 -12.88 20.81
N ALA A 125 6.71 -12.66 20.15
CA ALA A 125 8.03 -12.91 20.74
C ALA A 125 8.30 -11.98 21.92
N LEU A 126 8.02 -10.68 21.76
CA LEU A 126 8.14 -9.68 22.82
C LEU A 126 7.19 -9.95 23.99
N GLY A 127 5.95 -10.36 23.71
CA GLY A 127 4.97 -10.71 24.73
C GLY A 127 5.35 -11.92 25.59
N LYS A 128 6.24 -12.79 25.09
CA LYS A 128 6.79 -13.93 25.84
C LYS A 128 8.12 -13.61 26.55
N GLY A 129 8.63 -12.38 26.41
CA GLY A 129 9.94 -11.98 26.95
C GLY A 129 11.12 -12.72 26.29
N MET A 130 10.94 -13.22 25.07
CA MET A 130 11.99 -13.97 24.33
C MET A 130 12.74 -13.04 23.38
N ASP A 131 13.51 -12.10 23.95
CA ASP A 131 14.22 -11.07 23.18
C ASP A 131 15.23 -11.66 22.18
N ASP A 132 15.93 -12.74 22.53
CA ASP A 132 16.90 -13.40 21.66
C ASP A 132 16.24 -14.01 20.40
N ALA A 133 15.06 -14.62 20.57
CA ALA A 133 14.31 -15.20 19.46
C ALA A 133 13.75 -14.10 18.55
N TYR A 134 13.39 -12.95 19.12
CA TYR A 134 12.98 -11.78 18.36
C TYR A 134 14.12 -11.26 17.46
N ILE A 135 15.32 -11.07 18.00
CA ILE A 135 16.49 -10.61 17.24
C ILE A 135 16.83 -11.63 16.14
N ALA A 136 16.88 -12.93 16.48
CA ALA A 136 17.16 -13.99 15.52
C ALA A 136 16.14 -14.04 14.37
N PHE A 137 14.87 -13.79 14.68
CA PHE A 137 13.82 -13.68 13.67
C PHE A 137 14.00 -12.43 12.78
N TRP A 138 14.32 -11.28 13.38
CA TRP A 138 14.44 -10.01 12.65
C TRP A 138 15.68 -9.95 11.74
N ASP A 139 16.79 -10.52 12.20
CA ASP A 139 18.05 -10.61 11.47
C ASP A 139 18.08 -11.76 10.47
N ALA A 140 17.05 -12.62 10.46
CA ALA A 140 16.95 -13.69 9.49
C ALA A 140 17.00 -13.11 8.05
N PRO A 141 17.87 -13.63 7.18
CA PRO A 141 18.06 -13.08 5.83
C PRO A 141 16.77 -13.12 5.00
N PHE A 142 15.93 -14.12 5.25
CA PHE A 142 14.61 -14.23 4.63
C PHE A 142 13.71 -13.04 5.00
N ILE A 143 13.62 -12.67 6.27
CA ILE A 143 12.79 -11.56 6.75
C ILE A 143 13.31 -10.22 6.23
N ARG A 144 14.63 -10.03 6.18
CA ARG A 144 15.25 -8.84 5.61
C ARG A 144 14.88 -8.64 4.14
N ASN A 145 14.93 -9.71 3.35
CA ASN A 145 14.54 -9.70 1.94
C ASN A 145 13.04 -9.48 1.77
N LEU A 146 12.22 -10.11 2.62
CA LEU A 146 10.77 -9.99 2.59
C LEU A 146 10.32 -8.53 2.86
N ARG A 147 10.93 -7.85 3.85
CA ARG A 147 10.70 -6.43 4.13
C ARG A 147 11.04 -5.55 2.93
N GLY A 148 12.19 -5.79 2.30
CA GLY A 148 12.59 -5.08 1.09
C GLY A 148 11.62 -5.29 -0.07
N SER A 149 11.15 -6.53 -0.25
CA SER A 149 10.14 -6.89 -1.26
C SER A 149 8.80 -6.20 -1.01
N ALA A 150 8.30 -6.24 0.23
CA ALA A 150 7.04 -5.58 0.62
C ALA A 150 7.11 -4.06 0.39
N PHE A 151 8.23 -3.43 0.73
CA PHE A 151 8.42 -2.00 0.46
C PHE A 151 8.44 -1.68 -1.05
N ARG A 152 9.08 -2.51 -1.87
CA ARG A 152 9.05 -2.35 -3.34
C ARG A 152 7.64 -2.55 -3.90
N ALA A 153 6.91 -3.56 -3.42
CA ALA A 153 5.53 -3.80 -3.80
C ALA A 153 4.63 -2.61 -3.44
N PHE A 154 4.83 -2.01 -2.26
CA PHE A 154 4.14 -0.79 -1.84
C PHE A 154 4.38 0.39 -2.81
N LEU A 155 5.64 0.63 -3.21
CA LEU A 155 5.96 1.68 -4.18
C LEU A 155 5.32 1.40 -5.55
N VAL A 156 5.34 0.14 -6.00
CA VAL A 156 4.67 -0.27 -7.24
C VAL A 156 3.16 -0.04 -7.14
N ALA A 157 2.53 -0.35 -6.01
CA ALA A 157 1.11 -0.11 -5.78
C ALA A 157 0.77 1.38 -5.91
N ILE A 158 1.54 2.27 -5.27
CA ILE A 158 1.35 3.73 -5.37
C ILE A 158 1.43 4.20 -6.83
N ARG A 159 2.45 3.74 -7.58
CA ARG A 159 2.63 4.12 -8.98
C ARG A 159 1.47 3.61 -9.85
N SER A 160 1.07 2.35 -9.68
CA SER A 160 -0.08 1.77 -10.39
C SER A 160 -1.39 2.46 -10.05
N PHE A 161 -1.60 2.85 -8.78
CA PHE A 161 -2.77 3.60 -8.36
C PHE A 161 -2.86 4.97 -9.06
N LYS A 162 -1.76 5.71 -9.15
CA LYS A 162 -1.71 7.01 -9.86
C LYS A 162 -2.09 6.85 -11.34
N VAL A 163 -1.56 5.82 -12.01
CA VAL A 163 -1.88 5.52 -13.41
C VAL A 163 -3.35 5.16 -13.56
N SER A 164 -3.87 4.26 -12.72
CA SER A 164 -5.29 3.87 -12.71
C SER A 164 -6.22 5.06 -12.48
N PHE A 165 -5.85 5.97 -11.56
CA PHE A 165 -6.60 7.19 -11.31
C PHE A 165 -6.65 8.09 -12.54
N LEU A 166 -5.51 8.29 -13.22
CA LEU A 166 -5.44 9.09 -14.44
C LEU A 166 -6.31 8.50 -15.57
N LEU A 167 -6.26 7.18 -15.74
CA LEU A 167 -7.09 6.47 -16.70
C LEU A 167 -8.59 6.59 -16.37
N SER A 168 -8.95 6.53 -15.09
CA SER A 168 -10.35 6.70 -14.66
C SER A 168 -10.86 8.12 -14.96
N VAL A 169 -10.06 9.16 -14.74
CA VAL A 169 -10.40 10.54 -15.12
C VAL A 169 -10.56 10.68 -16.64
N PHE A 170 -9.67 10.03 -17.41
CA PHE A 170 -9.73 10.02 -18.87
C PHE A 170 -10.99 9.33 -19.42
N LEU A 171 -11.42 8.23 -18.78
CA LEU A 171 -12.61 7.48 -19.18
C LEU A 171 -13.92 8.17 -18.75
N LYS A 172 -13.93 8.88 -17.61
CA LYS A 172 -15.13 9.56 -17.11
C LYS A 172 -15.46 10.88 -17.82
N THR A 173 -14.46 11.55 -18.39
CA THR A 173 -14.65 12.89 -18.95
C THR A 173 -14.98 12.81 -20.45
N ASN A 174 -16.16 13.30 -20.85
CA ASN A 174 -16.58 13.39 -22.25
C ASN A 174 -16.38 14.82 -22.80
N GLY A 175 -16.08 14.93 -24.11
CA GLY A 175 -16.01 16.21 -24.83
C GLY A 175 -14.64 16.89 -24.84
N LYS A 176 -14.59 18.15 -25.31
CA LYS A 176 -13.34 18.93 -25.51
C LYS A 176 -12.58 19.18 -24.19
N HIS A 177 -13.30 19.26 -23.06
CA HIS A 177 -12.71 19.47 -21.73
C HIS A 177 -11.94 18.25 -21.20
N LYS A 178 -12.11 17.08 -21.82
CA LYS A 178 -11.40 15.84 -21.46
C LYS A 178 -9.90 16.04 -21.42
N TRP A 179 -9.33 16.63 -22.47
CA TRP A 179 -7.89 16.83 -22.59
C TRP A 179 -7.33 17.80 -21.54
N VAL A 180 -8.09 18.83 -21.20
CA VAL A 180 -7.66 19.81 -20.19
C VAL A 180 -7.70 19.19 -18.79
N ALA A 181 -8.79 18.49 -18.45
CA ALA A 181 -8.92 17.83 -17.15
C ALA A 181 -7.88 16.73 -16.96
N THR A 182 -7.63 15.92 -17.99
CA THR A 182 -6.63 14.85 -17.92
C THR A 182 -5.21 15.39 -17.91
N ALA A 183 -4.91 16.45 -18.67
CA ALA A 183 -3.60 17.10 -18.63
C ALA A 183 -3.31 17.70 -17.25
N LEU A 184 -4.30 18.36 -16.63
CA LEU A 184 -4.16 18.91 -15.28
C LEU A 184 -3.95 17.81 -14.24
N ALA A 185 -4.73 16.73 -14.30
CA ALA A 185 -4.54 15.58 -13.41
C ALA A 185 -3.18 14.90 -13.62
N ALA A 186 -2.75 14.72 -14.87
CA ALA A 186 -1.44 14.15 -15.20
C ALA A 186 -0.31 15.03 -14.65
N TRP A 187 -0.41 16.34 -14.83
CA TRP A 187 0.56 17.30 -14.32
C TRP A 187 0.73 17.19 -12.81
N LEU A 188 -0.37 17.20 -12.05
CA LEU A 188 -0.34 17.04 -10.59
C LEU A 188 0.28 15.71 -10.17
N MET A 189 -0.01 14.62 -10.89
CA MET A 189 0.55 13.29 -10.59
C MET A 189 2.05 13.19 -10.90
N ILE A 190 2.49 13.81 -11.99
CA ILE A 190 3.91 13.89 -12.36
C ILE A 190 4.67 14.71 -11.32
N TRP A 191 4.14 15.89 -10.97
CA TRP A 191 4.71 16.75 -9.93
C TRP A 191 4.84 16.02 -8.59
N SER A 192 3.78 15.34 -8.16
CA SER A 192 3.79 14.50 -6.95
C SER A 192 4.85 13.38 -7.01
N THR A 193 5.10 12.82 -8.20
CA THR A 193 6.10 11.76 -8.37
C THR A 193 7.51 12.30 -8.23
N PHE A 194 7.80 13.47 -8.80
CA PHE A 194 9.11 14.12 -8.61
C PHE A 194 9.41 14.42 -7.14
N GLN A 195 8.42 14.92 -6.38
CA GLN A 195 8.60 15.17 -4.95
C GLN A 195 8.89 13.87 -4.18
N MET A 196 8.15 12.79 -4.49
CA MET A 196 8.35 11.49 -3.86
C MET A 196 9.74 10.91 -4.15
N GLU A 197 10.20 10.96 -5.41
CA GLU A 197 11.55 10.49 -5.79
C GLU A 197 12.64 11.32 -5.10
N GLY A 198 12.46 12.64 -5.00
CA GLY A 198 13.38 13.51 -4.27
C GLY A 198 13.51 13.11 -2.80
N MET A 199 12.39 12.83 -2.12
CA MET A 199 12.41 12.36 -0.73
C MET A 199 13.10 11.00 -0.59
N ILE A 200 12.82 10.04 -1.49
CA ILE A 200 13.44 8.72 -1.46
C ILE A 200 14.95 8.82 -1.69
N GLN A 201 15.40 9.68 -2.61
CA GLN A 201 16.83 9.89 -2.86
C GLN A 201 17.54 10.52 -1.67
N VAL A 202 16.96 11.58 -1.07
CA VAL A 202 17.55 12.23 0.10
C VAL A 202 17.62 11.23 1.28
N ALA A 203 16.54 10.50 1.54
CA ALA A 203 16.50 9.49 2.59
C ALA A 203 17.50 8.35 2.32
N GLY A 204 17.61 7.89 1.09
CA GLY A 204 18.59 6.88 0.69
C GLY A 204 20.02 7.37 0.93
N GLN A 205 20.34 8.60 0.52
CA GLN A 205 21.69 9.12 0.71
C GLN A 205 22.06 9.30 2.18
N THR A 206 21.16 9.82 3.02
CA THR A 206 21.47 10.05 4.43
C THR A 206 21.62 8.72 5.18
N ILE A 207 20.71 7.77 4.97
CA ILE A 207 20.71 6.50 5.69
C ILE A 207 21.86 5.59 5.22
N PHE A 208 22.06 5.42 3.91
CA PHE A 208 23.07 4.48 3.40
C PHE A 208 24.50 5.05 3.48
N LYS A 209 24.70 6.36 3.33
CA LYS A 209 26.04 6.95 3.55
C LYS A 209 26.43 6.86 5.03
N ALA A 210 25.50 7.13 5.95
CA ALA A 210 25.75 6.98 7.38
C ALA A 210 26.09 5.53 7.74
N ALA A 211 25.33 4.55 7.24
CA ALA A 211 25.59 3.14 7.49
C ALA A 211 26.97 2.70 6.97
N LYS A 212 27.39 3.18 5.80
CA LYS A 212 28.71 2.86 5.24
C LYS A 212 29.84 3.50 6.05
N ALA A 213 29.67 4.73 6.53
CA ALA A 213 30.66 5.42 7.37
C ALA A 213 30.85 4.71 8.72
N SER A 214 29.76 4.23 9.35
CA SER A 214 29.84 3.46 10.60
C SER A 214 30.46 2.08 10.43
N ALA A 215 30.43 1.48 9.25
CA ALA A 215 31.08 0.19 8.98
C ALA A 215 32.60 0.32 8.74
N SER A 216 33.11 1.54 8.54
CA SER A 216 34.53 1.82 8.32
C SER A 216 35.28 2.32 9.56
N MET A 217 34.59 2.51 10.68
CA MET A 217 35.16 2.83 12.00
C MET A 217 35.23 1.57 12.84
#